data_AF-A0A7J3VGF1-F1
#
_entry.id   AF-A0A7J3VGF1-F1
#
_cell.length_a   1.000
_cell.length_b   1.000
_cell.length_c   1.000
_cell.angle_alpha   90.00
_cell.angle_beta   90.00
_cell.angle_gamma   90.00
#
_symmetry.space_group_name_H-M   'P 1'
#
loop_
_entity.id
_entity.type
_entity.pdbx_description
1 polymer ?
#
loop_
_entity_poly.entity_id
_entity_poly.type
_entity_poly.pdbx_seq_one_letter_code
_entity_poly.pdbx_strand_id
1 'polypeptide(L)'
;MNDGDIYLWDPDSDRGYSIGWNLQTIINKGIPNHDPPKSSDEFLKQILKLAQESNKEYGGQVTFNSLDNYLVPFLAQENPSKLHFIQQIETFFEEISQKNNVTISLDLVPRPELKQVEKHQVILSAINDVIHQVHRAQMNHGNFDPSIIVNLYPENSWEQDSLNDWLELSYLYGSPTYQNFITGTISPETLRPRNYTPEKEVTYLRLGGTNADSETQLV
;
A
#
# COMPACT_ATOMS: atom_id res chain seq x y z
N MET A 1 0.94 19.02 -34.76
CA MET A 1 0.11 18.26 -33.79
C MET A 1 -0.74 19.26 -33.02
N ASN A 2 -1.78 19.85 -33.64
CA ASN A 2 -2.61 20.89 -33.01
C ASN A 2 -4.12 20.65 -33.18
N ASP A 3 -4.52 19.52 -33.80
CA ASP A 3 -5.94 19.22 -34.09
C ASP A 3 -6.62 18.38 -32.99
N GLY A 4 -5.93 18.13 -31.86
CA GLY A 4 -6.45 17.33 -30.75
C GLY A 4 -6.43 15.81 -30.99
N ASP A 5 -5.84 15.35 -32.10
CA ASP A 5 -5.70 13.91 -32.42
C ASP A 5 -4.90 13.14 -31.35
N ILE A 6 -4.00 13.83 -30.64
CA ILE A 6 -3.19 13.29 -29.56
C ILE A 6 -3.25 14.27 -28.38
N TYR A 7 -3.65 13.77 -27.22
CA TYR A 7 -3.53 14.49 -25.96
C TYR A 7 -2.27 14.05 -25.23
N LEU A 8 -1.31 14.98 -25.08
CA LEU A 8 -0.14 14.77 -24.23
C LEU A 8 -0.50 15.15 -22.81
N TRP A 9 -0.52 14.17 -21.91
CA TRP A 9 -0.75 14.38 -20.49
C TRP A 9 0.50 15.00 -19.84
N ASP A 10 0.34 16.17 -19.23
CA ASP A 10 1.40 16.92 -18.51
C ASP A 10 2.68 17.15 -19.35
N PRO A 11 2.58 17.83 -20.51
CA PRO A 11 3.65 17.88 -21.52
C PRO A 11 4.90 18.65 -21.09
N ASP A 12 4.80 19.49 -20.07
CA ASP A 12 5.89 20.33 -19.55
C ASP A 12 6.58 19.71 -18.32
N SER A 13 6.19 18.50 -17.93
CA SER A 13 6.68 17.81 -16.74
C SER A 13 7.92 16.99 -17.04
N ASP A 14 8.98 17.20 -16.26
CA ASP A 14 10.18 16.36 -16.23
C ASP A 14 10.06 15.20 -15.21
N ARG A 15 8.87 15.02 -14.65
CA ARG A 15 8.56 14.07 -13.59
C ARG A 15 8.00 12.76 -14.14
N GLY A 16 8.19 11.67 -13.40
CA GLY A 16 7.49 10.43 -13.69
C GLY A 16 5.97 10.64 -13.56
N TYR A 17 5.17 9.81 -14.24
CA TYR A 17 3.71 9.88 -14.07
C TYR A 17 3.31 9.33 -12.71
N SER A 18 3.36 8.02 -12.49
CA SER A 18 2.99 7.41 -11.20
C SER A 18 4.05 6.41 -10.73
N ILE A 19 4.08 6.14 -9.42
CA ILE A 19 4.99 5.17 -8.81
C ILE A 19 4.26 4.28 -7.80
N GLY A 20 4.65 3.01 -7.73
CA GLY A 20 4.29 2.11 -6.65
C GLY A 20 5.53 1.63 -5.92
N TRP A 21 5.50 1.65 -4.59
CA TRP A 21 6.60 1.22 -3.74
C TRP A 21 6.33 -0.18 -3.18
N ASN A 22 7.38 -1.00 -3.16
CA ASN A 22 7.41 -2.25 -2.44
C ASN A 22 7.91 -1.99 -1.01
N LEU A 23 7.02 -2.15 -0.02
CA LEU A 23 7.34 -1.90 1.39
C LEU A 23 8.36 -2.90 1.95
N GLN A 24 8.50 -4.10 1.37
CA GLN A 24 9.55 -5.07 1.75
C GLN A 24 10.95 -4.48 1.61
N THR A 25 11.19 -3.69 0.55
CA THR A 25 12.47 -3.02 0.35
C THR A 25 12.75 -2.02 1.45
N ILE A 26 11.74 -1.25 1.86
CA ILE A 26 11.86 -0.27 2.95
C ILE A 26 12.19 -1.00 4.26
N ILE A 27 11.51 -2.10 4.55
CA ILE A 27 11.76 -2.92 5.75
C ILE A 27 13.18 -3.47 5.75
N ASN A 28 13.69 -3.91 4.59
CA ASN A 28 14.99 -4.57 4.51
C ASN A 28 16.18 -3.60 4.43
N LYS A 29 15.99 -2.43 3.79
CA LYS A 29 17.08 -1.52 3.43
C LYS A 29 16.91 -0.10 3.96
N GLY A 30 15.75 0.23 4.51
CA GLY A 30 15.36 1.60 4.81
C GLY A 30 15.15 2.44 3.55
N ILE A 31 15.16 3.75 3.72
CA ILE A 31 15.15 4.76 2.65
C ILE A 31 16.45 5.57 2.68
N PRO A 32 16.83 6.33 1.65
CA PRO A 32 18.07 7.10 1.66
C PRO A 32 18.25 7.95 2.93
N ASN A 33 19.40 7.77 3.58
CA ASN A 33 19.78 8.40 4.86
C ASN A 33 18.94 7.96 6.08
N HIS A 34 18.32 6.78 6.01
CA HIS A 34 17.64 6.14 7.14
C HIS A 34 17.93 4.65 7.15
N ASP A 35 18.21 4.11 8.33
CA ASP A 35 18.39 2.67 8.52
C ASP A 35 17.06 1.92 8.32
N PRO A 36 17.08 0.60 8.08
CA PRO A 36 15.91 -0.25 8.16
C PRO A 36 15.08 0.02 9.43
N PRO A 37 13.75 0.21 9.33
CA PRO A 37 12.91 0.50 10.47
C PRO A 37 12.91 -0.68 11.45
N LYS A 38 13.00 -0.37 12.74
CA LYS A 38 13.03 -1.35 13.84
C LYS A 38 11.72 -1.44 14.61
N SER A 39 10.78 -0.55 14.29
CA SER A 39 9.44 -0.49 14.87
C SER A 39 8.39 -0.14 13.83
N SER A 40 7.13 -0.45 14.12
CA SER A 40 5.96 -0.01 13.34
C SER A 40 5.96 1.51 13.17
N ASP A 41 6.35 2.22 14.21
CA ASP A 41 6.45 3.68 14.27
C ASP A 41 7.50 4.25 13.31
N GLU A 42 8.70 3.65 13.29
CA GLU A 42 9.76 4.01 12.34
C GLU A 42 9.37 3.67 10.90
N PHE A 43 8.70 2.53 10.70
CA PHE A 43 8.24 2.10 9.38
C PHE A 43 7.22 3.06 8.79
N LEU A 44 6.18 3.43 9.54
CA LEU A 44 5.17 4.41 9.12
C LEU A 44 5.78 5.79 8.85
N LYS A 45 6.74 6.24 9.67
CA LYS A 45 7.50 7.49 9.44
C LYS A 45 8.33 7.46 8.15
N GLN A 46 8.92 6.31 7.82
CA GLN A 46 9.64 6.16 6.55
C GLN A 46 8.68 6.19 5.35
N ILE A 47 7.49 5.60 5.45
CA ILE A 47 6.44 5.73 4.42
C ILE A 47 6.06 7.20 4.22
N LEU A 48 5.81 7.94 5.29
CA LEU A 48 5.47 9.37 5.22
C LEU A 48 6.56 10.20 4.54
N LYS A 49 7.83 9.95 4.88
CA LYS A 49 8.97 10.63 4.24
C LYS A 49 9.06 10.25 2.76
N LEU A 50 8.89 8.97 2.44
CA LEU A 50 8.97 8.49 1.06
C LEU A 50 7.83 9.04 0.21
N ALA A 51 6.62 9.15 0.75
CA ALA A 51 5.48 9.78 0.08
C ALA A 51 5.80 11.24 -0.28
N GLN A 52 6.39 11.98 0.66
CA GLN A 52 6.78 13.37 0.45
C GLN A 52 7.87 13.55 -0.62
N GLU A 53 8.88 12.68 -0.65
CA GLU A 53 9.93 12.75 -1.68
C GLU A 53 9.40 12.28 -3.04
N SER A 54 8.57 11.22 -3.08
CA SER A 54 7.92 10.75 -4.31
C SER A 54 7.09 11.85 -4.96
N ASN A 55 6.39 12.64 -4.16
CA ASN A 55 5.60 13.79 -4.63
C ASN A 55 6.43 14.96 -5.16
N LYS A 56 7.76 14.88 -5.17
CA LYS A 56 8.63 15.81 -5.92
C LYS A 56 9.05 15.23 -7.26
N GLU A 57 9.16 13.91 -7.36
CA GLU A 57 9.65 13.20 -8.54
C GLU A 57 8.54 12.68 -9.47
N TYR A 58 7.30 12.52 -8.97
CA TYR A 58 6.18 11.91 -9.70
C TYR A 58 4.93 12.80 -9.64
N GLY A 59 4.35 13.17 -10.78
CA GLY A 59 3.22 14.11 -10.86
C GLY A 59 1.83 13.48 -10.62
N GLY A 60 1.74 12.16 -10.73
CA GLY A 60 0.54 11.33 -10.55
C GLY A 60 0.51 10.66 -9.18
N GLN A 61 0.06 9.41 -9.15
CA GLN A 61 -0.26 8.71 -7.92
C GLN A 61 0.95 7.97 -7.34
N VAL A 62 1.07 8.02 -6.01
CA VAL A 62 2.11 7.38 -5.21
C VAL A 62 1.46 6.27 -4.38
N THR A 63 1.72 5.02 -4.75
CA THR A 63 1.07 3.86 -4.14
C THR A 63 2.02 3.12 -3.19
N PHE A 64 1.56 2.82 -1.97
CA PHE A 64 2.22 1.93 -1.02
C PHE A 64 1.45 0.62 -0.92
N ASN A 65 2.12 -0.49 -1.25
CA ASN A 65 1.44 -1.76 -1.44
C ASN A 65 1.42 -2.61 -0.16
N SER A 66 0.26 -3.20 0.13
CA SER A 66 0.08 -4.25 1.14
C SER A 66 0.51 -3.83 2.55
N LEU A 67 0.11 -2.62 2.95
CA LEU A 67 0.49 -2.03 4.24
C LEU A 67 0.12 -2.96 5.41
N ASP A 68 -1.04 -3.60 5.33
CA ASP A 68 -1.53 -4.52 6.36
C ASP A 68 -0.58 -5.69 6.60
N ASN A 69 -0.09 -6.34 5.53
CA ASN A 69 0.87 -7.44 5.63
C ASN A 69 2.22 -7.00 6.18
N TYR A 70 2.71 -5.83 5.75
CA TYR A 70 4.02 -5.34 6.16
C TYR A 70 4.07 -4.75 7.58
N LEU A 71 2.90 -4.49 8.19
CA LEU A 71 2.80 -4.17 9.62
C LEU A 71 2.84 -5.41 10.52
N VAL A 72 2.48 -6.60 10.01
CA VAL A 72 2.37 -7.83 10.83
C VAL A 72 3.65 -8.15 11.62
N PRO A 73 4.87 -8.14 11.03
CA PRO A 73 6.08 -8.50 11.77
C PRO A 73 6.37 -7.55 12.94
N PHE A 74 6.12 -6.25 12.76
CA PHE A 74 6.32 -5.26 13.82
C PHE A 74 5.35 -5.46 14.98
N LEU A 75 4.06 -5.63 14.69
CA LEU A 75 3.05 -5.83 15.74
C LEU A 75 3.18 -7.19 16.45
N ALA A 76 3.65 -8.21 15.73
CA ALA A 76 3.97 -9.51 16.33
C ALA A 76 5.09 -9.38 17.38
N GLN A 77 6.06 -8.50 17.15
CA GLN A 77 7.17 -8.24 18.06
C GLN A 77 6.80 -7.27 19.19
N GLU A 78 6.12 -6.17 18.86
CA GLU A 78 5.81 -5.08 19.79
C GLU A 78 4.65 -5.41 20.72
N ASN A 79 3.70 -6.23 20.25
CA ASN A 79 2.47 -6.59 20.96
C ASN A 79 1.78 -5.37 21.63
N PRO A 80 1.49 -4.28 20.88
CA PRO A 80 0.92 -3.08 21.47
C PRO A 80 -0.53 -3.30 21.90
N SER A 81 -1.00 -2.44 22.80
CA SER A 81 -2.44 -2.39 23.10
C SER A 81 -3.23 -1.90 21.89
N LYS A 82 -4.47 -2.38 21.72
CA LYS A 82 -5.37 -1.92 20.65
C LYS A 82 -5.52 -0.40 20.62
N LEU A 83 -5.64 0.22 21.80
CA LEU A 83 -5.78 1.68 21.91
C LEU A 83 -4.55 2.42 21.37
N HIS A 84 -3.35 1.94 21.71
CA HIS A 84 -2.11 2.53 21.20
C HIS A 84 -1.99 2.40 19.69
N PHE A 85 -2.36 1.24 19.14
CA PHE A 85 -2.31 1.01 17.70
C PHE A 85 -3.35 1.84 16.93
N ILE A 86 -4.55 2.04 17.48
CA ILE A 86 -5.53 2.99 16.91
C ILE A 86 -4.92 4.38 16.81
N GLN A 87 -4.34 4.91 17.89
CA GLN A 87 -3.73 6.25 17.89
C GLN A 87 -2.59 6.38 16.89
N GLN A 88 -1.77 5.32 16.74
CA GLN A 88 -0.70 5.29 15.75
C GLN A 88 -1.24 5.36 14.32
N ILE A 89 -2.27 4.57 13.99
CA ILE A 89 -2.88 4.55 12.66
C ILE A 89 -3.65 5.84 12.36
N GLU A 90 -4.35 6.41 13.36
CA GLU A 90 -4.98 7.74 13.24
C GLU A 90 -3.95 8.81 12.89
N THR A 91 -2.87 8.88 13.67
CA THR A 91 -1.78 9.85 13.43
C THR A 91 -1.16 9.65 12.05
N PHE A 92 -0.91 8.40 11.65
CA PHE A 92 -0.37 8.09 10.33
C PHE A 92 -1.29 8.56 9.21
N PHE A 93 -2.60 8.28 9.28
CA PHE A 93 -3.53 8.72 8.25
C PHE A 93 -3.74 10.24 8.23
N GLU A 94 -3.74 10.89 9.38
CA GLU A 94 -3.74 12.36 9.47
C GLU A 94 -2.51 12.95 8.78
N GLU A 95 -1.31 12.43 9.04
CA GLU A 95 -0.08 12.93 8.43
C GLU A 95 0.02 12.61 6.94
N ILE A 96 -0.41 11.42 6.52
CA ILE A 96 -0.32 11.02 5.11
C ILE A 96 -1.39 11.70 4.25
N SER A 97 -2.54 12.11 4.82
CA SER A 97 -3.55 12.91 4.13
C SER A 97 -3.02 14.26 3.64
N GLN A 98 -1.95 14.77 4.30
CA GLN A 98 -1.27 16.00 3.88
C GLN A 98 -0.33 15.77 2.68
N LYS A 99 -0.23 14.52 2.20
CA LYS A 99 0.54 14.15 1.01
C LYS A 99 -0.44 13.88 -0.13
N ASN A 100 -0.46 14.78 -1.10
CA ASN A 100 -1.35 14.66 -2.26
C ASN A 100 -1.13 13.34 -3.01
N ASN A 101 -2.19 12.81 -3.63
CA ASN A 101 -2.15 11.67 -4.56
C ASN A 101 -1.58 10.36 -4.00
N VAL A 102 -1.71 10.12 -2.69
CA VAL A 102 -1.26 8.86 -2.08
C VAL A 102 -2.34 7.79 -2.17
N THR A 103 -1.91 6.55 -2.37
CA THR A 103 -2.77 5.37 -2.34
C THR A 103 -2.15 4.30 -1.47
N ILE A 104 -2.98 3.65 -0.66
CA ILE A 104 -2.56 2.51 0.17
C ILE A 104 -3.37 1.29 -0.29
N SER A 105 -2.68 0.20 -0.60
CA SER A 105 -3.35 -1.08 -0.83
C SER A 105 -3.25 -2.03 0.35
N LEU A 106 -4.26 -2.87 0.50
CA LEU A 106 -4.44 -3.84 1.57
C LEU A 106 -4.78 -5.20 0.94
N ASP A 107 -4.21 -6.29 1.46
CA ASP A 107 -4.40 -7.63 0.89
C ASP A 107 -5.48 -8.45 1.61
N LEU A 108 -5.71 -8.19 2.89
CA LEU A 108 -6.61 -8.93 3.81
C LEU A 108 -6.23 -10.41 4.04
N VAL A 109 -5.43 -11.01 3.16
CA VAL A 109 -4.89 -12.36 3.29
C VAL A 109 -3.37 -12.31 3.53
N PRO A 110 -2.81 -13.23 4.34
CA PRO A 110 -1.38 -13.30 4.58
C PRO A 110 -0.63 -13.69 3.30
N ARG A 111 0.42 -12.91 3.02
CA ARG A 111 1.35 -13.21 1.93
C ARG A 111 2.02 -14.57 2.10
N PRO A 112 2.36 -15.30 1.01
CA PRO A 112 2.99 -16.62 1.07
C PRO A 112 4.20 -16.72 2.00
N GLU A 113 5.02 -15.68 2.08
CA GLU A 113 6.18 -15.60 2.96
C GLU A 113 5.79 -15.52 4.44
N LEU A 114 4.60 -15.01 4.74
CA LEU A 114 4.01 -14.89 6.07
C LEU A 114 3.07 -16.07 6.42
N LYS A 115 2.72 -16.94 5.47
CA LYS A 115 1.78 -18.08 5.64
C LYS A 115 2.24 -19.14 6.66
N GLN A 116 3.41 -19.02 7.27
CA GLN A 116 3.99 -20.06 8.13
C GLN A 116 3.59 -20.01 9.62
N VAL A 117 2.83 -19.00 10.10
CA VAL A 117 2.38 -18.98 11.49
C VAL A 117 0.94 -18.50 11.58
N GLU A 118 0.04 -19.34 12.10
CA GLU A 118 -1.39 -19.05 12.36
C GLU A 118 -1.62 -17.72 13.10
N LYS A 119 -0.64 -17.30 13.93
CA LYS A 119 -0.62 -16.00 14.61
C LYS A 119 -0.63 -14.79 13.66
N HIS A 120 -0.09 -14.90 12.45
CA HIS A 120 -0.02 -13.80 11.49
C HIS A 120 -1.39 -13.43 10.94
N GLN A 121 -2.27 -14.40 10.70
CA GLN A 121 -3.65 -14.12 10.28
C GLN A 121 -4.41 -13.32 11.36
N VAL A 122 -4.25 -13.71 12.63
CA VAL A 122 -4.91 -13.00 13.75
C VAL A 122 -4.44 -11.55 13.84
N ILE A 123 -3.13 -11.33 13.71
CA ILE A 123 -2.55 -9.97 13.72
C ILE A 123 -3.01 -9.19 12.48
N LEU A 124 -3.02 -9.81 11.30
CA LEU A 124 -3.48 -9.19 10.06
C LEU A 124 -4.94 -8.76 10.14
N SER A 125 -5.81 -9.61 10.68
CA SER A 125 -7.22 -9.26 10.93
C SER A 125 -7.31 -8.10 11.90
N ALA A 126 -6.58 -8.12 13.02
CA ALA A 126 -6.57 -7.01 13.98
C ALA A 126 -6.05 -5.69 13.38
N ILE A 127 -5.08 -5.76 12.45
CA ILE A 127 -4.61 -4.59 11.69
C ILE A 127 -5.72 -4.02 10.83
N ASN A 128 -6.37 -4.89 10.06
CA ASN A 128 -7.47 -4.50 9.18
C ASN A 128 -8.66 -3.93 9.95
N ASP A 129 -9.02 -4.50 11.10
CA ASP A 129 -10.08 -3.98 11.97
C ASP A 129 -9.79 -2.53 12.40
N VAL A 130 -8.53 -2.23 12.75
CA VAL A 130 -8.14 -0.88 13.19
C VAL A 130 -8.11 0.09 12.01
N ILE A 131 -7.54 -0.29 10.87
CA ILE A 131 -7.54 0.55 9.67
C ILE A 131 -8.97 0.84 9.22
N HIS A 132 -9.84 -0.19 9.21
CA HIS A 132 -11.27 -0.06 8.92
C HIS A 132 -11.95 0.92 9.88
N GLN A 133 -11.72 0.79 11.18
CA GLN A 133 -12.27 1.67 12.20
C GLN A 133 -11.87 3.13 11.98
N VAL A 134 -10.58 3.40 11.74
CA VAL A 134 -10.07 4.75 11.49
C VAL A 134 -10.65 5.33 10.20
N HIS A 135 -10.67 4.55 9.13
CA HIS A 135 -11.25 4.95 7.84
C HIS A 135 -12.73 5.31 8.00
N ARG A 136 -13.53 4.44 8.64
CA ARG A 136 -14.95 4.69 8.89
C ARG A 136 -15.17 5.96 9.72
N ALA A 137 -14.37 6.17 10.77
CA ALA A 137 -14.47 7.34 11.63
C ALA A 137 -14.23 8.65 10.85
N GLN A 138 -13.22 8.68 10.00
CA GLN A 138 -12.93 9.85 9.15
C GLN A 138 -13.98 10.05 8.04
N MET A 139 -14.43 8.99 7.39
CA MET A 139 -15.51 9.06 6.39
C MET A 139 -16.82 9.59 6.98
N ASN A 140 -17.13 9.26 8.25
CA ASN A 140 -18.26 9.86 8.97
C ASN A 140 -18.14 11.38 9.17
N HIS A 141 -16.91 11.92 9.14
CA HIS A 141 -16.64 13.36 9.15
C HIS A 141 -16.57 13.98 7.74
N GLY A 142 -16.83 13.18 6.69
CA GLY A 142 -17.11 13.66 5.34
C GLY A 142 -16.02 13.38 4.30
N ASN A 143 -14.82 12.94 4.70
CA ASN A 143 -13.75 12.59 3.76
C ASN A 143 -12.71 11.66 4.38
N PHE A 144 -12.05 10.88 3.53
CA PHE A 144 -10.83 10.14 3.85
C PHE A 144 -9.85 10.29 2.69
N ASP A 145 -8.60 10.63 3.02
CA ASP A 145 -7.46 10.69 2.10
C ASP A 145 -6.27 10.15 2.89
N PRO A 146 -5.57 9.09 2.46
CA PRO A 146 -5.27 8.61 1.10
C PRO A 146 -6.39 7.77 0.46
N SER A 147 -6.28 7.48 -0.85
CA SER A 147 -7.14 6.47 -1.49
C SER A 147 -6.81 5.06 -0.98
N ILE A 148 -7.83 4.26 -0.66
CA ILE A 148 -7.66 2.85 -0.28
C ILE A 148 -8.03 1.92 -1.43
N ILE A 149 -7.16 0.95 -1.69
CA ILE A 149 -7.40 -0.18 -2.60
C ILE A 149 -7.40 -1.47 -1.78
N VAL A 150 -8.48 -2.25 -1.87
CA VAL A 150 -8.52 -3.60 -1.31
C VAL A 150 -8.26 -4.61 -2.43
N ASN A 151 -7.20 -5.40 -2.28
CA ASN A 151 -6.82 -6.44 -3.22
C ASN A 151 -7.65 -7.70 -2.93
N LEU A 152 -8.24 -8.28 -3.98
CA LEU A 152 -9.02 -9.50 -3.93
C LEU A 152 -8.25 -10.62 -4.64
N TYR A 153 -7.71 -11.55 -3.87
CA TYR A 153 -7.03 -12.76 -4.30
C TYR A 153 -7.99 -13.95 -4.31
N PRO A 154 -7.67 -15.02 -5.07
CA PRO A 154 -8.41 -16.28 -5.01
C PRO A 154 -8.53 -16.89 -3.60
N GLU A 155 -7.57 -16.60 -2.72
CA GLU A 155 -7.55 -17.06 -1.32
C GLU A 155 -8.48 -16.28 -0.39
N ASN A 156 -8.99 -15.11 -0.79
CA ASN A 156 -9.93 -14.36 0.03
C ASN A 156 -11.21 -15.18 0.22
N SER A 157 -11.64 -15.33 1.48
CA SER A 157 -12.95 -15.88 1.78
C SER A 157 -13.98 -14.76 1.72
N TRP A 158 -15.06 -14.95 0.96
CA TRP A 158 -16.20 -14.02 0.97
C TRP A 158 -16.88 -13.90 2.34
N GLU A 159 -16.67 -14.90 3.20
CA GLU A 159 -17.22 -14.94 4.57
C GLU A 159 -16.24 -14.36 5.61
N GLN A 160 -15.07 -13.83 5.21
CA GLN A 160 -14.12 -13.25 6.17
C GLN A 160 -14.63 -11.89 6.68
N ASP A 161 -14.58 -11.68 7.99
CA ASP A 161 -15.08 -10.47 8.63
C ASP A 161 -14.43 -9.19 8.06
N SER A 162 -13.12 -9.22 7.83
CA SER A 162 -12.39 -8.06 7.29
C SER A 162 -12.89 -7.65 5.90
N LEU A 163 -13.27 -8.59 5.03
CA LEU A 163 -13.80 -8.26 3.70
C LEU A 163 -15.23 -7.73 3.81
N ASN A 164 -16.05 -8.31 4.68
CA ASN A 164 -17.41 -7.83 4.93
C ASN A 164 -17.40 -6.37 5.44
N ASP A 165 -16.50 -6.04 6.36
CA ASP A 165 -16.27 -4.68 6.86
C ASP A 165 -15.94 -3.70 5.72
N TRP A 166 -14.99 -4.04 4.85
CA TRP A 166 -14.64 -3.18 3.71
C TRP A 166 -15.78 -3.05 2.70
N LEU A 167 -16.54 -4.12 2.44
CA LEU A 167 -17.72 -4.08 1.58
C LEU A 167 -18.84 -3.20 2.16
N GLU A 168 -19.01 -3.19 3.48
CA GLU A 168 -19.94 -2.27 4.16
C GLU A 168 -19.59 -0.81 3.83
N LEU A 169 -18.32 -0.43 3.91
CA LEU A 169 -17.88 0.93 3.59
C LEU A 169 -18.13 1.27 2.12
N SER A 170 -17.90 0.33 1.20
CA SER A 170 -18.18 0.55 -0.22
C SER A 170 -19.66 0.78 -0.48
N TYR A 171 -20.54 0.08 0.25
CA TYR A 171 -21.98 0.31 0.20
C TYR A 171 -22.37 1.69 0.77
N LEU A 172 -21.75 2.10 1.88
CA LEU A 172 -22.09 3.35 2.57
C LEU A 172 -21.54 4.60 1.87
N TYR A 173 -20.32 4.52 1.33
CA TYR A 173 -19.56 5.69 0.88
C TYR A 173 -19.02 5.58 -0.56
N GLY A 174 -19.17 4.45 -1.24
CA GLY A 174 -18.56 4.23 -2.55
C GLY A 174 -17.03 4.06 -2.53
N SER A 175 -16.44 3.84 -1.34
CA SER A 175 -15.01 3.65 -1.09
C SER A 175 -14.84 2.53 -0.04
N PRO A 176 -13.81 1.67 -0.09
CA PRO A 176 -12.63 1.69 -0.96
C PRO A 176 -12.91 1.19 -2.38
N THR A 177 -11.88 1.29 -3.23
CA THR A 177 -11.85 0.62 -4.54
C THR A 177 -11.28 -0.79 -4.39
N TYR A 178 -11.66 -1.70 -5.32
CA TYR A 178 -11.18 -3.08 -5.30
C TYR A 178 -10.33 -3.41 -6.51
N GLN A 179 -9.19 -4.06 -6.27
CA GLN A 179 -8.35 -4.63 -7.30
C GLN A 179 -8.56 -6.14 -7.36
N ASN A 180 -9.07 -6.63 -8.49
CA ASN A 180 -9.46 -8.04 -8.66
C ASN A 180 -8.33 -8.88 -9.27
N PHE A 181 -7.70 -9.72 -8.45
CA PHE A 181 -6.77 -10.77 -8.86
C PHE A 181 -7.42 -12.16 -8.98
N ILE A 182 -8.69 -12.32 -8.61
CA ILE A 182 -9.45 -13.59 -8.74
C ILE A 182 -9.60 -13.98 -10.21
N THR A 183 -10.06 -13.04 -11.03
CA THR A 183 -10.31 -13.25 -12.47
C THR A 183 -9.48 -12.33 -13.36
N GLY A 184 -8.62 -11.51 -12.76
CA GLY A 184 -7.76 -10.58 -13.47
C GLY A 184 -6.72 -11.32 -14.32
N THR A 185 -6.54 -10.87 -15.56
CA THR A 185 -5.38 -11.24 -16.40
C THR A 185 -4.07 -10.58 -15.93
N ILE A 186 -4.16 -9.64 -14.97
CA ILE A 186 -3.00 -9.03 -14.33
C ILE A 186 -2.51 -10.04 -13.29
N SER A 187 -1.48 -10.81 -13.67
CA SER A 187 -0.75 -11.63 -12.71
C SER A 187 -0.08 -10.71 -11.69
N PRO A 188 -0.08 -11.07 -10.40
CA PRO A 188 0.72 -10.39 -9.42
C PRO A 188 2.23 -10.65 -9.59
N GLU A 189 2.56 -11.64 -10.42
CA GLU A 189 3.93 -11.95 -10.82
C GLU A 189 4.45 -10.99 -11.90
N THR A 190 5.75 -10.78 -11.91
CA THR A 190 6.44 -9.97 -12.90
C THR A 190 6.27 -10.66 -14.26
N LEU A 191 5.49 -10.05 -15.16
CA LEU A 191 5.20 -10.59 -16.52
C LEU A 191 6.46 -10.88 -17.37
N ARG A 192 7.65 -10.47 -16.91
CA ARG A 192 8.94 -10.81 -17.51
C ARG A 192 9.96 -11.20 -16.43
N PRO A 193 10.51 -12.42 -16.45
CA PRO A 193 11.69 -12.73 -15.65
C PRO A 193 12.85 -11.82 -16.06
N ARG A 194 13.66 -11.36 -15.09
CA ARG A 194 14.87 -10.59 -15.35
C ARG A 194 15.87 -11.46 -16.11
N ASN A 195 16.08 -11.17 -17.40
CA ASN A 195 17.20 -11.73 -18.16
C ASN A 195 18.54 -11.02 -17.89
N TYR A 196 18.52 -9.93 -17.11
CA TYR A 196 19.68 -9.09 -16.84
C TYR A 196 19.53 -8.41 -15.47
N THR A 197 20.61 -8.45 -14.68
CA THR A 197 20.73 -7.73 -13.40
C THR A 197 21.40 -6.38 -13.68
N PRO A 198 20.75 -5.23 -13.44
CA PRO A 198 21.35 -3.91 -13.67
C PRO A 198 22.59 -3.70 -12.78
N GLU A 199 23.67 -3.10 -13.32
CA GLU A 199 24.85 -2.71 -12.52
C GLU A 199 24.53 -1.64 -11.47
N LYS A 200 23.49 -0.84 -11.71
CA LYS A 200 22.85 0.05 -10.73
C LYS A 200 21.36 -0.14 -10.81
N GLU A 201 20.81 -0.75 -9.77
CA GLU A 201 19.39 -0.80 -9.55
C GLU A 201 18.97 0.49 -8.86
N VAL A 202 17.99 1.22 -9.41
CA VAL A 202 17.26 2.19 -8.60
C VAL A 202 16.41 1.32 -7.68
N THR A 203 16.94 1.02 -6.49
CA THR A 203 16.57 -0.08 -5.58
C THR A 203 15.09 -0.10 -5.18
N TYR A 204 14.33 0.89 -5.61
CA TYR A 204 13.04 1.25 -5.08
C TYR A 204 12.00 1.57 -6.16
N LEU A 205 12.37 1.47 -7.45
CA LEU A 205 11.54 1.92 -8.56
C LEU A 205 10.84 0.72 -9.22
N ARG A 206 9.51 0.74 -9.20
CA ARG A 206 8.66 -0.22 -9.91
C ARG A 206 8.45 0.20 -11.36
N LEU A 207 8.69 -0.71 -12.30
CA LEU A 207 8.10 -0.61 -13.64
C LEU A 207 6.70 -1.23 -13.60
N GLY A 208 5.63 -0.41 -13.57
CA GLY A 208 4.26 -0.95 -13.59
C GLY A 208 3.10 -0.05 -13.15
N GLY A 209 3.34 1.18 -12.71
CA GLY A 209 2.26 2.09 -12.30
C GLY A 209 1.50 1.64 -11.04
N THR A 210 0.34 2.26 -10.83
CA THR A 210 -0.45 2.27 -9.59
C THR A 210 -1.14 0.94 -9.27
N ASN A 211 -1.40 0.10 -10.28
CA ASN A 211 -2.34 -1.03 -10.20
C ASN A 211 -1.67 -2.40 -10.42
N ALA A 212 -0.39 -2.56 -10.13
CA ALA A 212 0.26 -3.88 -10.22
C ALA A 212 0.49 -4.47 -8.83
N ASP A 213 0.79 -5.76 -8.73
CA ASP A 213 1.31 -6.40 -7.51
C ASP A 213 2.85 -6.52 -7.51
N SER A 214 3.45 -6.53 -6.33
CA SER A 214 4.90 -6.56 -6.10
C SER A 214 5.43 -7.94 -5.68
N GLU A 215 4.57 -8.97 -5.70
CA GLU A 215 4.81 -10.34 -5.19
C GLU A 215 6.11 -11.01 -5.64
N THR A 216 6.73 -10.59 -6.75
CA THR A 216 7.92 -11.28 -7.31
C THR A 216 9.08 -10.36 -7.66
N GLN A 217 9.10 -9.12 -7.13
CA GLN A 217 10.28 -8.27 -7.29
C GLN A 217 11.41 -8.77 -6.38
N LEU A 218 12.17 -9.75 -6.89
CA LEU A 218 13.40 -10.21 -6.27
C LEU A 218 14.43 -9.07 -6.28
N VAL A 219 14.92 -8.77 -5.07
CA VAL A 219 16.07 -7.90 -4.81
C VAL A 219 17.34 -8.51 -5.40
#